data_AF-A0A7Y1SPG6-F1
#
_entry.id   AF-A0A7Y1SPG6-F1
#
_cell.length_a   1.000
_cell.length_b   1.000
_cell.length_c   1.000
_cell.angle_alpha   90.00
_cell.angle_beta   90.00
_cell.angle_gamma   90.00
#
_symmetry.space_group_name_H-M   'P 1'
#
loop_
_entity.id
_entity.type
_entity.pdbx_description
1 polymer ?
#
loop_
_entity_poly.entity_id
_entity_poly.type
_entity_poly.pdbx_seq_one_letter_code
_entity_poly.pdbx_strand_id
1 'polypeptide(L)'
;MAQELGEWTVNYLPEEGGRYTGTLTVTDEKATFVSLYESSNKTIVKAIFLDVGSFAAAGGHNVYRYSNDDEARVELPVGEISAVRANKKGLMKQAVVTMQGGEEFVFDYGMLTVKKLVATLESTMP
;
A
#
# COMPACT_ATOMS: atom_id res chain seq x y z
N MET A 1 6.67 -19.57 -6.79
CA MET A 1 6.17 -18.59 -7.77
C MET A 1 4.92 -18.02 -7.14
N ALA A 2 4.94 -16.75 -6.78
CA ALA A 2 3.81 -16.12 -6.13
C ALA A 2 2.57 -16.20 -7.04
N GLN A 3 1.43 -16.59 -6.46
CA GLN A 3 0.15 -16.61 -7.14
C GLN A 3 -0.50 -15.23 -7.04
N GLU A 4 -0.81 -14.60 -8.17
CA GLU A 4 -1.62 -13.38 -8.18
C GLU A 4 -3.07 -13.69 -7.83
N LEU A 5 -3.61 -12.96 -6.85
CA LEU A 5 -4.96 -13.12 -6.33
C LEU A 5 -5.87 -11.95 -6.73
N GLY A 6 -5.28 -10.83 -7.15
CA GLY A 6 -5.99 -9.75 -7.80
C GLY A 6 -5.17 -8.47 -7.94
N GLU A 7 -5.75 -7.54 -8.68
CA GLU A 7 -5.19 -6.22 -8.94
C GLU A 7 -6.28 -5.15 -8.82
N TRP A 8 -5.94 -4.01 -8.21
CA TRP A 8 -6.85 -2.88 -7.98
C TRP A 8 -6.15 -1.54 -8.24
N THR A 9 -6.80 -0.62 -8.96
CA THR A 9 -6.33 0.76 -9.11
C THR A 9 -6.84 1.62 -7.94
N VAL A 10 -6.02 1.79 -6.91
CA VAL A 10 -6.38 2.46 -5.65
C VAL A 10 -5.58 3.75 -5.46
N ASN A 11 -5.95 4.52 -4.44
CA ASN A 11 -5.11 5.61 -3.96
C ASN A 11 -4.44 5.19 -2.66
N TYR A 12 -3.12 5.27 -2.59
CA TYR A 12 -2.41 5.17 -1.33
C TYR A 12 -2.44 6.51 -0.59
N LEU A 13 -2.78 6.48 0.70
CA LEU A 13 -2.84 7.64 1.60
C LEU A 13 -1.83 7.42 2.75
N PRO A 14 -0.64 8.02 2.72
CA PRO A 14 0.30 7.96 3.84
C PRO A 14 -0.19 8.83 4.99
N GLU A 15 0.30 8.52 6.20
CA GLU A 15 -0.04 9.26 7.42
C GLU A 15 0.40 10.73 7.37
N GLU A 16 1.56 10.99 6.77
CA GLU A 16 2.13 12.34 6.57
C GLU A 16 1.31 13.19 5.58
N GLY A 17 0.37 12.57 4.86
CA GLY A 17 -0.51 13.20 3.90
C GLY A 17 -0.11 12.98 2.45
N GLY A 18 -0.95 13.50 1.56
CA GLY A 18 -0.89 13.23 0.13
C GLY A 18 -1.83 12.10 -0.31
N ARG A 19 -1.94 11.93 -1.62
CA ARG A 19 -2.81 10.94 -2.26
C ARG A 19 -2.14 10.49 -3.54
N TYR A 20 -1.88 9.19 -3.65
CA TYR A 20 -1.12 8.63 -4.76
C TYR A 20 -1.93 7.56 -5.46
N THR A 21 -2.36 7.84 -6.68
CA THR A 21 -3.02 6.85 -7.51
C THR A 21 -2.00 5.82 -7.97
N GLY A 22 -2.33 4.55 -7.89
CA GLY A 22 -1.44 3.47 -8.24
C GLY A 22 -2.17 2.15 -8.41
N THR A 23 -1.40 1.14 -8.79
CA THR A 23 -1.87 -0.23 -8.90
C THR A 23 -1.45 -0.99 -7.65
N LEU A 24 -2.40 -1.60 -6.96
CA LEU A 24 -2.18 -2.54 -5.87
C LEU A 24 -2.39 -3.96 -6.39
N THR A 25 -1.34 -4.76 -6.43
CA THR A 25 -1.36 -6.17 -6.78
C THR A 25 -1.22 -7.00 -5.51
N VAL A 26 -2.12 -7.96 -5.28
CA VAL A 26 -2.06 -8.86 -4.12
C VAL A 26 -1.71 -10.26 -4.60
N THR A 27 -0.69 -10.84 -3.98
CA THR A 27 -0.31 -12.24 -4.14
C THR A 27 -0.47 -13.00 -2.83
N ASP A 28 -0.23 -14.32 -2.87
CA ASP A 28 -0.10 -15.18 -1.69
C ASP A 28 1.12 -14.87 -0.80
N GLU A 29 2.06 -14.05 -1.27
CA GLU A 29 3.28 -13.68 -0.54
C GLU A 29 3.27 -12.22 -0.04
N LYS A 30 2.72 -11.29 -0.83
CA LYS A 30 2.73 -9.85 -0.51
C LYS A 30 1.63 -9.05 -1.23
N ALA A 31 1.31 -7.89 -0.68
CA ALA A 31 0.56 -6.85 -1.37
C ALA A 31 1.52 -5.74 -1.82
N THR A 32 1.60 -5.48 -3.12
CA THR A 32 2.51 -4.51 -3.72
C THR A 32 1.72 -3.38 -4.37
N PHE A 33 1.89 -2.15 -3.88
CA PHE A 33 1.38 -0.96 -4.53
C PHE A 33 2.49 -0.27 -5.31
N VAL A 34 2.23 0.10 -6.55
CA VAL A 34 3.12 0.92 -7.39
C VAL A 34 2.35 2.15 -7.83
N SER A 35 2.87 3.34 -7.51
CA SER A 35 2.28 4.61 -7.94
C SER A 35 2.28 4.71 -9.46
N LEU A 36 1.18 5.19 -10.04
CA LEU A 36 1.19 5.62 -11.44
C LEU A 36 2.07 6.87 -11.53
N TYR A 37 3.16 6.78 -12.29
CA TYR A 37 4.03 7.91 -12.54
C TYR A 37 3.28 8.96 -13.39
N GLU A 38 2.93 10.09 -12.77
CA GLU A 38 2.56 11.31 -13.49
C GLU A 38 3.82 12.18 -13.67
N SER A 39 4.35 12.19 -14.90
CA SER A 39 5.51 12.99 -15.32
C SER A 39 5.40 14.49 -15.00
N SER A 40 4.18 14.98 -14.77
CA SER A 40 3.85 16.35 -14.38
C SER A 40 4.30 16.73 -12.96
N ASN A 41 4.64 15.76 -12.11
CA ASN A 41 4.82 15.97 -10.67
C ASN A 41 6.05 15.22 -10.10
N LYS A 42 7.22 15.33 -10.76
CA LYS A 42 8.51 14.76 -10.28
C LYS A 42 8.86 15.12 -8.83
N THR A 43 8.37 16.25 -8.32
CA THR A 43 8.57 16.70 -6.93
C THR A 43 7.77 15.86 -5.93
N ILE A 44 6.63 15.31 -6.35
CA ILE A 44 5.70 14.62 -5.46
C ILE A 44 6.24 13.25 -5.07
N VAL A 45 6.78 12.46 -6.02
CA VAL A 45 7.32 11.09 -5.77
C VAL A 45 8.44 11.08 -4.73
N LYS A 46 9.28 12.12 -4.70
CA LYS A 46 10.32 12.29 -3.67
C LYS A 46 9.73 12.72 -2.32
N ALA A 47 8.75 13.62 -2.30
CA ALA A 47 8.20 14.16 -1.07
C ALA A 47 7.42 13.14 -0.22
N ILE A 48 6.78 12.13 -0.84
CA ILE A 48 6.02 11.08 -0.13
C ILE A 48 6.87 10.21 0.79
N PHE A 49 8.14 10.02 0.43
CA PHE A 49 9.01 8.99 0.99
C PHE A 49 10.32 9.54 1.55
N LEU A 50 10.50 10.87 1.57
CA LEU A 50 11.66 11.53 2.17
C LEU A 50 11.60 11.57 3.71
N ASP A 51 10.41 11.49 4.33
CA ASP A 51 10.25 11.52 5.79
C ASP A 51 10.07 10.12 6.42
N VAL A 52 9.65 9.11 5.64
CA VAL A 52 9.57 7.72 6.13
C VAL A 52 10.93 7.03 5.99
N GLY A 53 11.69 6.98 7.08
CA GLY A 53 13.03 6.38 7.20
C GLY A 53 13.16 4.91 6.79
N SER A 54 13.06 4.61 5.50
CA SER A 54 13.19 3.26 4.92
C SER A 54 14.43 3.17 4.02
N PHE A 55 15.55 3.74 4.47
CA PHE A 55 16.85 3.59 3.80
C PHE A 55 17.74 2.52 4.46
N ALA A 56 17.26 1.81 5.48
CA ALA A 56 18.05 0.83 6.22
C ALA A 56 17.72 -0.61 5.79
N ALA A 57 18.24 -1.01 4.63
CA ALA A 57 18.52 -2.41 4.31
C ALA A 57 19.64 -2.98 5.20
N ALA A 58 19.56 -2.78 6.51
CA ALA A 58 20.56 -3.23 7.49
C ALA A 58 19.84 -3.88 8.68
N GLY A 59 19.40 -5.13 8.53
CA GLY A 59 18.90 -5.90 9.68
C GLY A 59 17.88 -7.00 9.44
N GLY A 60 17.45 -7.27 8.20
CA GLY A 60 16.59 -8.45 7.92
C GLY A 60 15.09 -8.27 8.17
N HIS A 61 14.59 -7.02 8.26
CA HIS A 61 13.15 -6.72 8.31
C HIS A 61 12.72 -5.89 7.08
N ASN A 62 11.51 -6.18 6.58
CA ASN A 62 11.07 -5.91 5.21
C ASN A 62 10.76 -4.43 4.96
N VAL A 63 11.19 -3.94 3.80
CA VAL A 63 11.03 -2.52 3.41
C VAL A 63 9.62 -2.31 2.88
N TYR A 64 8.80 -1.57 3.63
CA TYR A 64 7.41 -1.33 3.28
C TYR A 64 7.17 -0.19 2.29
N ARG A 65 8.15 0.70 2.11
CA ARG A 65 8.03 1.90 1.29
C ARG A 65 9.35 2.17 0.59
N TYR A 66 9.31 2.27 -0.73
CA TYR A 66 10.47 2.50 -1.59
C TYR A 66 10.14 3.58 -2.61
N SER A 67 11.06 4.51 -2.87
CA SER A 67 10.86 5.54 -3.90
C SER A 67 12.18 5.86 -4.59
N ASN A 68 12.13 6.04 -5.91
CA ASN A 68 13.24 6.51 -6.72
C ASN A 68 12.77 7.60 -7.71
N ASP A 69 13.61 7.98 -8.67
CA ASP A 69 13.28 9.02 -9.66
C ASP A 69 12.13 8.63 -10.62
N ASP A 70 11.78 7.34 -10.67
CA ASP A 70 10.86 6.75 -11.66
C ASP A 70 9.58 6.18 -11.03
N GLU A 71 9.64 5.59 -9.83
CA GLU A 71 8.51 4.96 -9.16
C GLU A 71 8.52 5.13 -7.65
N ALA A 72 7.31 5.10 -7.08
CA ALA A 72 7.06 4.97 -5.66
C ALA A 72 6.29 3.66 -5.41
N ARG A 73 6.78 2.85 -4.48
CA ARG A 73 6.29 1.51 -4.18
C ARG A 73 6.02 1.34 -2.70
N VAL A 74 4.97 0.60 -2.38
CA VAL A 74 4.69 0.08 -1.04
C VAL A 74 4.63 -1.44 -1.12
N GLU A 75 5.43 -2.16 -0.33
CA GLU A 75 5.44 -3.63 -0.31
C GLU A 75 5.05 -4.16 1.07
N LEU A 76 3.92 -4.86 1.19
CA LEU A 76 3.43 -5.40 2.46
C LEU A 76 3.48 -6.94 2.43
N PRO A 77 4.47 -7.60 3.04
CA PRO A 77 4.47 -9.05 3.20
C PRO A 77 3.22 -9.52 3.98
N VAL A 78 2.45 -10.45 3.43
CA VAL A 78 1.17 -10.86 4.04
C VAL A 78 1.36 -11.55 5.39
N GLY A 79 2.51 -12.22 5.58
CA GLY A 79 2.90 -12.83 6.86
C GLY A 79 3.18 -11.82 7.99
N GLU A 80 3.35 -10.54 7.68
CA GLU A 80 3.54 -9.48 8.67
C GLU A 80 2.28 -8.63 8.88
N ILE A 81 1.19 -8.90 8.16
CA ILE A 81 -0.09 -8.21 8.34
C ILE A 81 -0.76 -8.76 9.60
N SER A 82 -1.12 -7.89 10.53
CA SER A 82 -1.85 -8.26 11.76
C SER A 82 -3.35 -8.04 11.65
N ALA A 83 -3.79 -7.10 10.82
CA ALA A 83 -5.20 -6.84 10.58
C ALA A 83 -5.44 -6.20 9.22
N VAL A 84 -6.60 -6.51 8.64
CA VAL A 84 -7.14 -5.80 7.48
C VAL A 84 -8.57 -5.40 7.82
N ARG A 85 -8.97 -4.18 7.48
CA ARG A 85 -10.35 -3.74 7.69
C ARG A 85 -10.83 -2.82 6.58
N ALA A 86 -12.13 -2.93 6.30
CA ALA A 86 -12.82 -1.89 5.55
C ALA A 86 -13.05 -0.67 6.47
N ASN A 87 -12.68 0.51 6.00
CA ASN A 87 -12.98 1.78 6.64
C ASN A 87 -13.80 2.68 5.68
N LYS A 88 -14.50 3.66 6.24
CA LYS A 88 -15.25 4.66 5.50
C LYS A 88 -14.91 6.05 6.01
N LYS A 89 -14.36 6.90 5.13
CA LYS A 89 -14.07 8.31 5.42
C LYS A 89 -14.94 9.19 4.53
N GLY A 90 -16.02 9.73 5.09
CA GLY A 90 -17.04 10.43 4.33
C GLY A 90 -17.74 9.49 3.33
N LEU A 91 -17.68 9.78 2.03
CA LEU A 91 -18.19 8.90 0.98
C LEU A 91 -17.15 7.86 0.49
N MET A 92 -15.89 8.02 0.88
CA MET A 92 -14.80 7.19 0.39
C MET A 92 -14.68 5.90 1.20
N LYS A 93 -14.41 4.80 0.50
CA LYS A 93 -14.24 3.46 1.04
C LYS A 93 -12.78 3.09 0.97
N GLN A 94 -12.25 2.62 2.08
CA GLN A 94 -10.82 2.41 2.28
C GLN A 94 -10.56 0.99 2.77
N ALA A 95 -9.45 0.40 2.34
CA ALA A 95 -8.85 -0.77 2.98
C ALA A 95 -7.72 -0.25 3.86
N VAL A 96 -7.78 -0.56 5.15
CA VAL A 96 -6.71 -0.25 6.10
C VAL A 96 -6.03 -1.55 6.44
N VAL A 97 -4.74 -1.63 6.13
CA VAL A 97 -3.86 -2.77 6.43
C VAL A 97 -2.98 -2.37 7.61
N THR A 98 -3.06 -3.09 8.72
CA THR A 98 -2.22 -2.90 9.89
C THR A 98 -1.14 -3.97 9.91
N MET A 99 0.13 -3.56 9.98
CA MET A 99 1.27 -4.48 10.14
C MET A 99 1.45 -4.87 11.61
N GLN A 100 2.19 -5.96 11.90
CA GLN A 100 2.49 -6.41 13.26
C GLN A 100 3.13 -5.34 14.16
N GLY A 101 3.84 -4.36 13.57
CA GLY A 101 4.39 -3.20 14.28
C GLY A 101 3.36 -2.11 14.64
N GLY A 102 2.09 -2.27 14.27
CA GLY A 102 1.01 -1.31 14.48
C GLY A 102 0.88 -0.24 13.39
N GLU A 103 1.80 -0.18 12.44
CA GLU A 103 1.74 0.76 11.31
C GLU A 103 0.53 0.47 10.40
N GLU A 104 -0.20 1.52 10.02
CA GLU A 104 -1.35 1.43 9.13
C GLU A 104 -1.03 1.93 7.72
N PHE A 105 -1.45 1.16 6.71
CA PHE A 105 -1.40 1.50 5.30
C PHE A 105 -2.81 1.62 4.76
N VAL A 106 -3.16 2.80 4.26
CA VAL A 106 -4.53 3.12 3.84
C VAL A 106 -4.60 3.17 2.31
N PHE A 107 -5.43 2.29 1.74
CA PHE A 107 -5.76 2.25 0.33
C PHE A 107 -7.21 2.70 0.11
N ASP A 108 -7.38 3.89 -0.47
CA ASP A 108 -8.65 4.52 -0.77
C ASP A 108 -9.15 4.15 -2.17
N TYR A 109 -10.32 3.52 -2.22
CA TYR A 109 -10.96 3.08 -3.44
C TYR A 109 -12.10 3.99 -3.89
N GLY A 110 -12.06 5.25 -3.44
CA GLY A 110 -13.08 6.24 -3.73
C GLY A 110 -14.47 5.73 -3.36
N MET A 111 -15.42 5.85 -4.28
CA MET A 111 -16.81 5.39 -4.06
C MET A 111 -17.02 3.89 -4.39
N LEU A 112 -16.01 3.21 -4.94
CA LEU A 112 -16.08 1.80 -5.34
C LEU A 112 -16.08 0.88 -4.12
N THR A 113 -16.61 -0.34 -4.29
CA THR A 113 -16.66 -1.28 -3.17
C THR A 113 -15.27 -1.80 -2.82
N VAL A 114 -14.89 -1.71 -1.54
CA VAL A 114 -13.60 -2.20 -1.05
C VAL A 114 -13.65 -3.65 -0.54
N LYS A 115 -14.86 -4.24 -0.48
CA LYS A 115 -15.09 -5.55 0.11
C LYS A 115 -14.23 -6.67 -0.49
N LYS A 116 -14.09 -6.69 -1.83
CA LYS A 116 -13.28 -7.71 -2.51
C LYS A 116 -11.81 -7.58 -2.17
N LEU A 117 -11.27 -6.35 -2.16
CA LEU A 117 -9.89 -6.09 -1.80
C LEU A 117 -9.60 -6.54 -0.35
N VAL A 118 -10.45 -6.13 0.59
CA VAL A 118 -10.32 -6.52 2.00
C VAL A 118 -10.37 -8.04 2.15
N ALA A 119 -11.38 -8.70 1.56
CA ALA A 119 -11.52 -10.15 1.64
C ALA A 119 -10.32 -10.89 1.02
N THR A 120 -9.75 -10.40 -0.08
CA THR A 120 -8.54 -11.01 -0.67
C THR A 120 -7.35 -10.86 0.27
N LEU A 121 -7.10 -9.67 0.83
CA LEU A 121 -6.02 -9.46 1.79
C LEU A 121 -6.21 -10.25 3.09
N GLU A 122 -7.43 -10.37 3.59
CA GLU A 122 -7.73 -11.22 4.76
C GLU A 122 -7.46 -12.70 4.48
N SER A 123 -7.73 -13.17 3.26
CA SER A 123 -7.52 -14.57 2.88
C SER A 123 -6.06 -14.98 2.71
N THR A 124 -5.13 -14.01 2.60
CA THR A 124 -3.69 -14.26 2.47
C THR A 124 -2.94 -14.18 3.80
N MET A 125 -3.60 -13.70 4.85
CA MET A 125 -3.03 -13.68 6.19
C MET A 125 -2.88 -15.12 6.73
N PRO A 126 -1.81 -15.41 7.49
CA PRO A 126 -1.59 -16.73 8.10
C PRO A 126 -2.61 -17.08 9.21
#